data_AF-A0A5N6TB03-F1
#
_entry.id   AF-A0A5N6TB03-F1
#
_cell.length_a   1.000
_cell.length_b   1.000
_cell.length_c   1.000
_cell.angle_alpha   90.00
_cell.angle_beta   90.00
_cell.angle_gamma   90.00
#
_symmetry.space_group_name_H-M   'P 1'
#
loop_
_entity.id
_entity.type
_entity.pdbx_description
1 polymer ?
#
loop_
_entity_poly.entity_id
_entity_poly.type
_entity_poly.pdbx_seq_one_letter_code
_entity_poly.pdbx_strand_id
1 'polypeptide(L)'
;MATLAEGTTWPDFIRHRRGVLQKLRAEQSRAATEANFWAVDIFDRDPWDLTTLTILRSNNGDVYEKEADGYNLLGALQARREIQDSERNTWLKPARFGKWIQDRYGIQSSHAHNVLSVVASSFWMDRWGRCAETAYGEAVFNCMSAEDIINVKSDKFLGRGLDHMFKLRMAVFAKRVSRVGSRDWEVIMDFNRRSNNMNTLRLHFYPTPEDNNNGDRVGKYLRLDSKWLSIWSLPQLESPRVLGSKPCPTRRPGFLARLSDIEYHACFDSLAGSSTLKFPTWKDFLQLCKDVAHPTKKVLQHTVWWTNIRRE
;
A
#
# COMPACT_ATOMS: atom_id res chain seq x y z
N MET A 1 -30.26 -31.36 12.39
CA MET A 1 -28.91 -31.47 12.98
C MET A 1 -27.98 -31.98 11.90
N ALA A 2 -27.06 -31.14 11.40
CA ALA A 2 -26.12 -31.56 10.37
C ALA A 2 -24.86 -32.13 11.03
N THR A 3 -24.64 -33.43 10.85
CA THR A 3 -23.46 -34.21 11.23
C THR A 3 -22.32 -33.92 10.24
N LEU A 4 -21.16 -33.48 10.76
CA LEU A 4 -19.88 -33.65 10.07
C LEU A 4 -19.42 -35.11 10.25
N ALA A 5 -18.55 -35.57 9.34
CA ALA A 5 -18.12 -36.95 9.19
C ALA A 5 -17.81 -37.69 10.52
N GLU A 6 -18.16 -38.97 10.50
CA GLU A 6 -18.33 -39.92 11.60
C GLU A 6 -17.41 -39.71 12.81
N GLY A 7 -18.03 -39.53 13.97
CA GLY A 7 -17.44 -39.80 15.29
C GLY A 7 -16.89 -38.61 16.07
N THR A 8 -16.82 -37.41 15.51
CA THR A 8 -16.31 -36.24 16.26
C THR A 8 -17.49 -35.44 16.83
N THR A 9 -17.67 -35.46 18.15
CA THR A 9 -18.71 -34.67 18.80
C THR A 9 -18.32 -33.19 18.84
N TRP A 10 -19.29 -32.27 18.89
CA TRP A 10 -19.03 -30.83 19.02
C TRP A 10 -18.10 -30.46 20.20
N PRO A 11 -18.19 -31.12 21.37
CA PRO A 11 -17.19 -31.00 22.44
C PRO A 11 -15.75 -31.38 22.03
N ASP A 12 -15.56 -32.37 21.16
CA ASP A 12 -14.24 -32.80 20.70
C ASP A 12 -13.65 -31.82 19.68
N PHE A 13 -14.50 -31.20 18.84
CA PHE A 13 -14.11 -30.07 17.99
C PHE A 13 -13.64 -28.87 18.81
N ILE A 14 -14.32 -28.55 19.91
CA ILE A 14 -13.92 -27.46 20.82
C ILE A 14 -12.61 -27.78 21.55
N ARG A 15 -12.39 -29.03 21.96
CA ARG A 15 -11.14 -29.46 22.59
C ARG A 15 -9.95 -29.38 21.62
N HIS A 16 -10.14 -29.80 20.37
CA HIS A 16 -9.16 -29.66 19.30
C HIS A 16 -8.81 -28.19 19.03
N ARG A 17 -9.84 -27.33 18.94
CA ARG A 17 -9.67 -25.89 18.71
C ARG A 17 -8.95 -25.19 19.87
N ARG A 18 -9.20 -25.59 21.13
CA ARG A 18 -8.43 -25.10 22.29
C ARG A 18 -6.96 -25.51 22.24
N GLY A 19 -6.65 -26.73 21.83
CA GLY A 19 -5.26 -27.20 21.66
C GLY A 19 -4.50 -26.43 20.57
N VAL A 20 -5.17 -26.16 19.45
CA VAL A 20 -4.60 -25.35 18.35
C VAL A 20 -4.40 -23.89 18.78
N LEU A 21 -5.35 -23.30 19.51
CA LEU A 21 -5.24 -21.95 20.05
C LEU A 21 -4.15 -21.81 21.13
N GLN A 22 -3.91 -22.84 21.94
CA GLN A 22 -2.79 -22.84 22.90
C GLN A 22 -1.42 -22.93 22.20
N LYS A 23 -1.31 -23.69 21.09
CA LYS A 23 -0.12 -23.70 20.23
C LYS A 23 0.12 -22.34 19.56
N LEU A 24 -0.92 -21.74 18.98
CA LEU A 24 -0.85 -20.40 18.38
C LEU A 24 -0.49 -19.31 19.40
N ARG A 25 -0.92 -19.44 20.66
CA ARG A 25 -0.54 -18.53 21.75
C ARG A 25 0.95 -18.60 22.10
N ALA A 26 1.57 -19.77 22.08
CA ALA A 26 3.02 -19.90 22.32
C ALA A 26 3.84 -19.26 21.18
N GLU A 27 3.33 -19.29 19.96
CA GLU A 27 3.93 -18.68 18.77
C GLU A 27 3.67 -17.15 18.66
N GLN A 28 2.62 -16.64 19.33
CA GLN A 28 2.17 -15.24 19.33
C GLN A 28 2.87 -14.29 20.32
N SER A 29 3.88 -14.72 21.07
CA SER A 29 4.70 -13.79 21.89
C SER A 29 5.52 -12.77 21.05
N ARG A 30 5.45 -12.87 19.71
CA ARG A 30 6.01 -11.93 18.71
C ARG A 30 5.04 -10.78 18.34
N ALA A 31 4.57 -10.07 19.37
CA ALA A 31 4.26 -8.62 19.38
C ALA A 31 3.29 -7.95 18.38
N ALA A 32 2.35 -8.64 17.71
CA ALA A 32 1.37 -7.98 16.82
C ALA A 32 -0.12 -8.22 17.17
N THR A 33 -0.42 -8.79 18.34
CA THR A 33 -1.72 -9.45 18.59
C THR A 33 -2.80 -8.57 19.26
N GLU A 34 -2.47 -7.42 19.89
CA GLU A 34 -3.48 -6.60 20.58
C GLU A 34 -4.54 -5.99 19.65
N ALA A 35 -4.20 -5.73 18.39
CA ALA A 35 -5.15 -5.20 17.41
C ALA A 35 -6.24 -6.20 17.00
N ASN A 36 -6.02 -7.51 17.19
CA ASN A 36 -6.95 -8.56 16.75
C ASN A 36 -7.85 -9.11 17.87
N PHE A 37 -7.58 -8.79 19.15
CA PHE A 37 -8.37 -9.30 20.28
C PHE A 37 -9.73 -8.59 20.46
N TRP A 38 -9.85 -7.31 20.06
CA TRP A 38 -11.14 -6.62 20.07
C TRP A 38 -12.19 -7.31 19.17
N ALA A 39 -11.76 -7.85 18.04
CA ALA A 39 -12.66 -8.54 17.12
C ALA A 39 -13.27 -9.79 17.78
N VAL A 40 -12.48 -10.55 18.55
CA VAL A 40 -12.92 -11.77 19.24
C VAL A 40 -13.83 -11.45 20.43
N ASP A 41 -13.55 -10.39 21.19
CA ASP A 41 -14.38 -9.98 22.33
C ASP A 41 -15.77 -9.43 21.91
N ILE A 42 -15.88 -8.86 20.71
CA ILE A 42 -17.16 -8.45 20.10
C ILE A 42 -17.98 -9.67 19.65
N PHE A 43 -17.33 -10.78 19.26
CA PHE A 43 -18.02 -12.02 18.87
C PHE A 43 -18.67 -12.75 20.05
N ASP A 44 -18.20 -12.57 21.28
CA ASP A 44 -18.55 -13.41 22.43
C ASP A 44 -19.61 -12.80 23.39
N ARG A 45 -20.05 -11.55 23.17
CA ARG A 45 -20.84 -10.80 24.17
C ARG A 45 -22.34 -10.64 23.93
N ASP A 46 -22.89 -11.00 22.77
CA ASP A 46 -24.36 -11.07 22.56
C ASP A 46 -24.72 -12.05 21.43
N PRO A 47 -25.88 -12.73 21.47
CA PRO A 47 -26.39 -13.42 20.30
C PRO A 47 -26.74 -12.37 19.23
N TRP A 48 -25.86 -12.27 18.24
CA TRP A 48 -26.05 -11.44 17.06
C TRP A 48 -27.39 -11.79 16.43
N ASP A 49 -28.20 -10.78 16.13
CA ASP A 49 -29.46 -11.01 15.42
C ASP A 49 -29.17 -11.62 14.04
N LEU A 50 -30.16 -12.33 13.51
CA LEU A 50 -30.03 -13.10 12.27
C LEU A 50 -29.61 -12.22 11.09
N THR A 51 -29.97 -10.94 11.08
CA THR A 51 -29.57 -9.96 10.06
C THR A 51 -28.08 -9.70 10.12
N THR A 52 -27.55 -9.44 11.31
CA THR A 52 -26.14 -9.15 11.49
C THR A 52 -25.27 -10.39 11.25
N LEU A 53 -25.74 -11.58 11.64
CA LEU A 53 -25.10 -12.84 11.25
C LEU A 53 -25.12 -13.09 9.74
N THR A 54 -26.18 -12.71 9.04
CA THR A 54 -26.27 -12.85 7.59
C THR A 54 -25.32 -11.89 6.88
N ILE A 55 -25.17 -10.66 7.39
CA ILE A 55 -24.17 -9.69 6.89
C ILE A 55 -22.75 -10.22 7.11
N LEU A 56 -22.43 -10.71 8.31
CA LEU A 56 -21.11 -11.27 8.61
C LEU A 56 -20.80 -12.54 7.81
N ARG A 57 -21.80 -13.42 7.60
CA ARG A 57 -21.66 -14.62 6.76
C ARG A 57 -21.62 -14.30 5.27
N SER A 58 -22.20 -13.18 4.84
CA SER A 58 -22.03 -12.67 3.47
C SER A 58 -20.65 -12.08 3.25
N ASN A 59 -19.96 -11.71 4.34
CA ASN A 59 -18.57 -11.30 4.35
C ASN A 59 -17.63 -12.53 4.37
N ASN A 60 -17.86 -13.46 3.44
CA ASN A 60 -17.01 -14.62 3.15
C ASN A 60 -15.77 -14.23 2.31
N GLY A 61 -15.38 -12.96 2.31
CA GLY A 61 -14.10 -12.55 1.74
C GLY A 61 -13.00 -13.30 2.48
N ASP A 62 -12.12 -13.96 1.73
CA ASP A 62 -10.86 -14.45 2.30
C ASP A 62 -10.26 -13.30 3.11
N VAL A 63 -9.76 -13.55 4.32
CA VAL A 63 -9.09 -12.54 5.18
C VAL A 63 -7.89 -11.86 4.46
N TYR A 64 -7.55 -12.37 3.27
CA TYR A 64 -6.49 -11.93 2.38
C TYR A 64 -6.97 -11.27 1.07
N GLU A 65 -8.27 -11.20 0.77
CA GLU A 65 -8.75 -10.24 -0.23
C GLU A 65 -8.59 -8.85 0.38
N LYS A 66 -7.47 -8.20 0.07
CA LYS A 66 -7.29 -6.80 0.42
C LYS A 66 -8.42 -6.03 -0.25
N GLU A 67 -9.36 -5.55 0.55
CA GLU A 67 -10.38 -4.55 0.17
C GLU A 67 -9.78 -3.21 -0.33
N ALA A 68 -8.47 -3.15 -0.53
CA ALA A 68 -7.78 -1.98 -1.02
C ALA A 68 -8.15 -1.74 -2.50
N ASP A 69 -8.61 -0.53 -2.80
CA ASP A 69 -8.96 -0.08 -4.15
C ASP A 69 -7.88 -0.38 -5.19
N GLY A 70 -6.60 -0.36 -4.79
CA GLY A 70 -5.49 -0.71 -5.68
C GLY A 70 -5.52 -2.16 -6.16
N TYR A 71 -5.89 -3.11 -5.30
CA TYR A 71 -6.06 -4.52 -5.69
C TYR A 71 -7.22 -4.67 -6.68
N ASN A 72 -8.36 -4.07 -6.37
CA ASN A 72 -9.55 -4.07 -7.23
C ASN A 72 -9.27 -3.42 -8.59
N LEU A 73 -8.50 -2.34 -8.62
CA LEU A 73 -8.05 -1.70 -9.85
C LEU A 73 -7.22 -2.67 -10.71
N LEU A 74 -6.21 -3.35 -10.14
CA LEU A 74 -5.39 -4.29 -10.91
C LEU A 74 -6.23 -5.41 -11.53
N GLY A 75 -7.20 -5.94 -10.78
CA GLY A 75 -8.17 -6.91 -11.29
C GLY A 75 -9.03 -6.37 -12.44
N ALA A 76 -9.53 -5.13 -12.33
CA ALA A 76 -10.29 -4.47 -13.38
C ALA A 76 -9.45 -4.19 -14.64
N LEU A 77 -8.18 -3.82 -14.47
CA LEU A 77 -7.24 -3.62 -15.58
C LEU A 77 -6.91 -4.92 -16.31
N GLN A 78 -6.70 -6.01 -15.56
CA GLN A 78 -6.45 -7.32 -16.14
C GLN A 78 -7.65 -7.80 -16.95
N ALA A 79 -8.86 -7.71 -16.40
CA ALA A 79 -10.09 -8.05 -17.11
C ALA A 79 -10.28 -7.20 -18.38
N ARG A 80 -9.99 -5.89 -18.32
CA ARG A 80 -10.06 -5.01 -19.50
C ARG A 80 -9.11 -5.44 -20.62
N ARG A 81 -7.93 -5.99 -20.29
CA ARG A 81 -6.94 -6.49 -21.26
C ARG A 81 -7.39 -7.80 -21.93
N GLU A 82 -8.16 -8.62 -21.22
CA GLU A 82 -8.71 -9.89 -21.72
C GLU A 82 -9.93 -9.69 -22.61
N ILE A 83 -10.61 -8.54 -22.50
CA ILE A 83 -11.76 -8.18 -23.35
C ILE A 83 -11.29 -7.68 -24.71
N GLN A 84 -11.89 -8.21 -25.78
CA GLN A 84 -11.66 -7.77 -27.15
C GLN A 84 -11.98 -6.28 -27.33
N ASP A 85 -11.22 -5.60 -28.18
CA ASP A 85 -11.36 -4.16 -28.42
C ASP A 85 -12.77 -3.76 -28.89
N SER A 86 -13.43 -4.61 -29.68
CA SER A 86 -14.80 -4.44 -30.18
C SER A 86 -15.86 -4.46 -29.07
N GLU A 87 -15.62 -5.20 -27.99
CA GLU A 87 -16.56 -5.37 -26.87
C GLU A 87 -16.27 -4.43 -25.70
N ARG A 88 -15.05 -3.88 -25.64
CA ARG A 88 -14.56 -3.06 -24.53
C ARG A 88 -15.46 -1.86 -24.23
N ASN A 89 -15.92 -1.14 -25.27
CA ASN A 89 -16.80 0.02 -25.10
C ASN A 89 -18.18 -0.36 -24.53
N THR A 90 -18.64 -1.57 -24.83
CA THR A 90 -19.92 -2.08 -24.30
C THR A 90 -19.76 -2.54 -22.85
N TRP A 91 -18.61 -3.13 -22.51
CA TRP A 91 -18.27 -3.51 -21.13
C TRP A 91 -18.13 -2.30 -20.21
N LEU A 92 -17.48 -1.22 -20.67
CA LEU A 92 -17.31 0.04 -19.93
C LEU A 92 -18.63 0.83 -19.72
N LYS A 93 -19.81 0.30 -20.10
CA LYS A 93 -21.08 0.94 -19.78
C LYS A 93 -21.38 0.77 -18.27
N PRO A 94 -21.80 1.84 -17.55
CA PRO A 94 -21.96 1.82 -16.10
C PRO A 94 -22.76 0.64 -15.54
N ALA A 95 -23.89 0.30 -16.17
CA ALA A 95 -24.73 -0.81 -15.72
C ALA A 95 -24.06 -2.18 -15.85
N ARG A 96 -23.30 -2.40 -16.94
CA ARG A 96 -22.59 -3.67 -17.17
C ARG A 96 -21.35 -3.77 -16.29
N PHE A 97 -20.54 -2.72 -16.27
CA PHE A 97 -19.33 -2.65 -15.46
C PHE A 97 -19.66 -2.75 -13.96
N GLY A 98 -20.68 -2.01 -13.50
CA GLY A 98 -21.12 -2.01 -12.11
C GLY A 98 -21.60 -3.37 -11.62
N LYS A 99 -22.38 -4.08 -12.46
CA LYS A 99 -22.76 -5.46 -12.15
C LYS A 99 -21.53 -6.38 -12.10
N TRP A 100 -20.64 -6.28 -13.09
CA TRP A 100 -19.44 -7.12 -13.16
C TRP A 100 -18.51 -6.93 -11.94
N ILE A 101 -18.26 -5.69 -11.52
CA ILE A 101 -17.36 -5.43 -10.40
C ILE A 101 -17.97 -5.84 -9.06
N GLN A 102 -19.30 -5.70 -8.93
CA GLN A 102 -20.04 -6.20 -7.78
C GLN A 102 -19.99 -7.73 -7.70
N ASP A 103 -20.24 -8.41 -8.81
CA ASP A 103 -20.24 -9.87 -8.88
C ASP A 103 -18.85 -10.47 -8.61
N ARG A 104 -17.76 -9.75 -8.95
CA ARG A 104 -16.39 -10.29 -8.89
C ARG A 104 -15.54 -9.82 -7.71
N TYR A 105 -15.78 -8.61 -7.19
CA TYR A 105 -15.00 -8.04 -6.09
C TYR A 105 -15.87 -7.56 -4.93
N GLY A 106 -17.19 -7.80 -4.98
CA GLY A 106 -18.12 -7.36 -3.94
C GLY A 106 -18.29 -5.84 -3.84
N ILE A 107 -17.73 -5.06 -4.78
CA ILE A 107 -17.83 -3.59 -4.75
C ILE A 107 -19.26 -3.18 -5.03
N GLN A 108 -19.86 -2.39 -4.12
CA GLN A 108 -21.19 -1.85 -4.34
C GLN A 108 -21.26 -1.07 -5.65
N SER A 109 -22.35 -1.27 -6.40
CA SER A 109 -22.59 -0.60 -7.69
C SER A 109 -22.53 0.93 -7.59
N SER A 110 -22.85 1.49 -6.42
CA SER A 110 -22.71 2.92 -6.09
C SER A 110 -21.27 3.42 -6.16
N HIS A 111 -20.25 2.58 -5.93
CA HIS A 111 -18.83 2.93 -6.01
C HIS A 111 -18.18 2.48 -7.32
N ALA A 112 -18.91 1.72 -8.16
CA ALA A 112 -18.40 1.26 -9.45
C ALA A 112 -18.08 2.40 -10.42
N HIS A 113 -18.73 3.57 -10.27
CA HIS A 113 -18.45 4.73 -11.10
C HIS A 113 -17.02 5.25 -10.92
N ASN A 114 -16.49 5.29 -9.69
CA ASN A 114 -15.11 5.71 -9.40
C ASN A 114 -14.11 4.83 -10.15
N VAL A 115 -14.28 3.51 -10.05
CA VAL A 115 -13.41 2.54 -10.71
C VAL A 115 -13.57 2.66 -12.23
N LEU A 116 -14.79 2.83 -12.72
CA LEU A 116 -15.06 3.01 -14.14
C LEU A 116 -14.38 4.28 -14.69
N SER A 117 -14.44 5.41 -13.98
CA SER A 117 -13.78 6.66 -14.35
C SER A 117 -12.27 6.47 -14.54
N VAL A 118 -11.64 5.71 -13.64
CA VAL A 118 -10.23 5.34 -13.75
C VAL A 118 -9.97 4.42 -14.93
N VAL A 119 -10.71 3.32 -15.02
CA VAL A 119 -10.49 2.27 -16.02
C VAL A 119 -10.82 2.79 -17.41
N ALA A 120 -11.79 3.68 -17.60
CA ALA A 120 -12.13 4.27 -18.89
C ALA A 120 -11.11 5.31 -19.39
N SER A 121 -10.31 5.89 -18.49
CA SER A 121 -9.35 6.95 -18.85
C SER A 121 -8.09 6.40 -19.54
N SER A 122 -7.93 6.66 -20.84
CA SER A 122 -6.77 6.20 -21.60
C SER A 122 -5.43 6.71 -21.06
N PHE A 123 -5.37 7.93 -20.54
CA PHE A 123 -4.14 8.53 -20.01
C PHE A 123 -3.78 8.01 -18.60
N TRP A 124 -4.79 7.86 -17.74
CA TRP A 124 -4.60 7.58 -16.32
C TRP A 124 -4.56 6.10 -15.99
N MET A 125 -5.31 5.28 -16.74
CA MET A 125 -5.43 3.85 -16.51
C MET A 125 -4.07 3.16 -16.36
N ASP A 126 -3.16 3.33 -17.32
CA ASP A 126 -1.84 2.69 -17.29
C ASP A 126 -0.96 3.22 -16.15
N ARG A 127 -1.08 4.52 -15.83
CA ARG A 127 -0.30 5.13 -14.74
C ARG A 127 -0.78 4.64 -13.38
N TRP A 128 -2.09 4.60 -13.16
CA TRP A 128 -2.65 4.07 -11.93
C TRP A 128 -2.40 2.58 -11.79
N GLY A 129 -2.45 1.81 -12.88
CA GLY A 129 -2.01 0.41 -12.89
C GLY A 129 -0.56 0.26 -12.42
N ARG A 130 0.38 1.00 -13.03
CA ARG A 130 1.80 0.96 -12.63
C ARG A 130 2.06 1.42 -11.20
N CYS A 131 1.21 2.30 -10.67
CA CYS A 131 1.25 2.68 -9.26
C CYS A 131 0.78 1.51 -8.38
N ALA A 132 -0.40 0.97 -8.68
CA ALA A 132 -1.03 -0.11 -7.93
C ALA A 132 -0.24 -1.43 -7.98
N GLU A 133 0.57 -1.67 -9.00
CA GLU A 133 1.52 -2.81 -9.05
C GLU A 133 2.57 -2.81 -7.93
N THR A 134 2.78 -1.66 -7.28
CA THR A 134 3.67 -1.58 -6.12
C THR A 134 2.91 -1.88 -4.84
N ALA A 135 3.53 -2.55 -3.87
CA ALA A 135 2.87 -2.83 -2.59
C ALA A 135 2.39 -1.55 -1.88
N TYR A 136 3.07 -0.42 -2.10
CA TYR A 136 2.63 0.89 -1.62
C TYR A 136 1.38 1.37 -2.33
N GLY A 137 1.44 1.48 -3.67
CA GLY A 137 0.32 1.96 -4.47
C GLY A 137 -0.91 1.08 -4.28
N GLU A 138 -0.77 -0.24 -4.24
CA GLU A 138 -1.87 -1.16 -3.93
C GLU A 138 -2.58 -0.80 -2.60
N ALA A 139 -1.80 -0.43 -1.58
CA ALA A 139 -2.28 -0.16 -0.24
C ALA A 139 -2.86 1.25 -0.04
N VAL A 140 -2.34 2.26 -0.76
CA VAL A 140 -2.73 3.67 -0.57
C VAL A 140 -3.63 4.22 -1.66
N PHE A 141 -3.70 3.52 -2.81
CA PHE A 141 -4.54 3.94 -3.92
C PHE A 141 -6.00 3.98 -3.49
N ASN A 142 -6.72 4.99 -3.98
CA ASN A 142 -8.12 5.20 -3.68
C ASN A 142 -8.84 5.67 -4.95
N CYS A 143 -9.88 4.94 -5.36
CA CYS A 143 -10.57 5.18 -6.62
C CYS A 143 -11.28 6.53 -6.65
N MET A 144 -11.85 6.97 -5.53
CA MET A 144 -12.52 8.27 -5.41
C MET A 144 -11.52 9.42 -5.65
N SER A 145 -10.38 9.38 -4.99
CA SER A 145 -9.31 10.36 -5.17
C SER A 145 -8.73 10.34 -6.60
N ALA A 146 -8.61 9.15 -7.19
CA ALA A 146 -8.12 9.00 -8.56
C ALA A 146 -9.12 9.57 -9.59
N GLU A 147 -10.41 9.37 -9.38
CA GLU A 147 -11.48 10.00 -10.16
C GLU A 147 -11.43 11.52 -10.02
N ASP A 148 -11.26 12.06 -8.81
CA ASP A 148 -11.12 13.50 -8.59
C ASP A 148 -9.95 14.08 -9.38
N ILE A 149 -8.80 13.39 -9.37
CA ILE A 149 -7.61 13.75 -10.17
C ILE A 149 -7.93 13.79 -11.67
N ILE A 150 -8.69 12.81 -12.17
CA ILE A 150 -9.13 12.76 -13.57
C ILE A 150 -10.06 13.94 -13.88
N ASN A 151 -11.01 14.23 -13.00
CA ASN A 151 -12.02 15.26 -13.17
C ASN A 151 -11.46 16.70 -13.14
N VAL A 152 -10.30 16.91 -12.52
CA VAL A 152 -9.59 18.20 -12.58
C VAL A 152 -8.74 18.38 -13.83
N LYS A 153 -8.72 17.41 -14.76
CA LYS A 153 -8.00 17.47 -16.06
C LYS A 153 -6.53 17.88 -15.93
N SER A 154 -5.88 17.37 -14.88
CA SER A 154 -4.51 17.73 -14.51
C SER A 154 -3.45 16.78 -15.07
N ASP A 155 -3.76 16.12 -16.18
CA ASP A 155 -2.96 15.10 -16.87
C ASP A 155 -1.50 15.49 -17.02
N LYS A 156 -1.25 16.71 -17.51
CA LYS A 156 0.11 17.22 -17.74
C LYS A 156 0.90 17.49 -16.47
N PHE A 157 0.22 17.91 -15.40
CA PHE A 157 0.87 18.37 -14.18
C PHE A 157 1.10 17.20 -13.22
N LEU A 158 0.03 16.45 -12.93
CA LEU A 158 0.08 15.31 -12.01
C LEU A 158 0.70 14.07 -12.68
N GLY A 159 0.56 13.92 -14.01
CA GLY A 159 1.22 12.84 -14.75
C GLY A 159 2.75 12.88 -14.64
N ARG A 160 3.34 14.08 -14.65
CA ARG A 160 4.80 14.26 -14.42
C ARG A 160 5.23 13.78 -13.03
N GLY A 161 4.40 14.01 -12.01
CA GLY A 161 4.67 13.53 -10.65
C GLY A 161 4.75 12.01 -10.60
N LEU A 162 3.82 11.31 -11.26
CA LEU A 162 3.86 9.84 -11.34
C LEU A 162 5.03 9.34 -12.16
N ASP A 163 5.37 10.01 -13.26
CA ASP A 163 6.53 9.63 -14.08
C ASP A 163 7.84 9.75 -13.28
N HIS A 164 7.97 10.75 -12.40
CA HIS A 164 9.09 10.85 -11.46
C HIS A 164 9.11 9.69 -10.46
N MET A 165 7.96 9.36 -9.87
CA MET A 165 7.83 8.21 -8.97
C MET A 165 8.24 6.90 -9.68
N PHE A 166 7.86 6.70 -10.95
CA PHE A 166 8.23 5.51 -11.70
C PHE A 166 9.71 5.45 -12.08
N LYS A 167 10.31 6.57 -12.51
CA LYS A 167 11.76 6.62 -12.79
C LYS A 167 12.56 6.24 -11.55
N LEU A 168 12.12 6.72 -10.40
CA LEU A 168 12.77 6.50 -9.13
C LEU A 168 12.54 5.09 -8.58
N ARG A 169 11.32 4.54 -8.73
CA ARG A 169 11.02 3.11 -8.53
C ARG A 169 12.05 2.25 -9.26
N MET A 170 12.29 2.56 -10.54
CA MET A 170 13.23 1.81 -11.36
C MET A 170 14.69 2.03 -10.94
N ALA A 171 15.07 3.25 -10.54
CA ALA A 171 16.42 3.56 -10.09
C ALA A 171 16.78 2.86 -8.77
N VAL A 172 15.86 2.87 -7.80
CA VAL A 172 16.11 2.35 -6.44
C VAL A 172 15.93 0.85 -6.36
N PHE A 173 14.81 0.34 -6.87
CA PHE A 173 14.43 -1.06 -6.68
C PHE A 173 14.61 -1.90 -7.94
N ALA A 174 14.71 -1.28 -9.12
CA ALA A 174 14.82 -1.97 -10.40
C ALA A 174 13.78 -3.12 -10.53
N LYS A 175 14.23 -4.34 -10.79
CA LYS A 175 13.36 -5.54 -10.92
C LYS A 175 12.85 -6.09 -9.58
N ARG A 176 13.24 -5.50 -8.44
CA ARG A 176 13.00 -6.04 -7.09
C ARG A 176 11.74 -5.45 -6.41
N VAL A 177 11.01 -4.59 -7.11
CA VAL A 177 9.88 -3.81 -6.58
C VAL A 177 8.82 -4.68 -5.91
N SER A 178 8.51 -5.86 -6.46
CA SER A 178 7.52 -6.78 -5.90
C SER A 178 7.90 -7.37 -4.53
N ARG A 179 9.18 -7.30 -4.16
CA ARG A 179 9.68 -7.79 -2.86
C ARG A 179 9.72 -6.70 -1.79
N VAL A 180 9.45 -5.45 -2.14
CA VAL A 180 9.46 -4.31 -1.21
C VAL A 180 8.07 -4.10 -0.64
N GLY A 181 7.93 -4.15 0.68
CA GLY A 181 6.65 -3.96 1.36
C GLY A 181 6.20 -2.50 1.35
N SER A 182 4.89 -2.26 1.50
CA SER A 182 4.29 -0.91 1.54
C SER A 182 4.95 0.01 2.58
N ARG A 183 5.22 -0.52 3.78
CA ARG A 183 5.89 0.23 4.86
C ARG A 183 7.32 0.64 4.50
N ASP A 184 8.07 -0.22 3.83
CA ASP A 184 9.44 0.08 3.41
C ASP A 184 9.46 1.16 2.33
N TRP A 185 8.49 1.10 1.42
CA TRP A 185 8.24 2.16 0.44
C TRP A 185 8.00 3.52 1.10
N GLU A 186 7.06 3.59 2.04
CA GLU A 186 6.76 4.84 2.76
C GLU A 186 7.99 5.43 3.43
N VAL A 187 8.76 4.57 4.10
CA VAL A 187 9.98 4.96 4.80
C VAL A 187 11.01 5.55 3.83
N ILE A 188 11.21 4.92 2.67
CA ILE A 188 12.15 5.39 1.65
C ILE A 188 11.69 6.72 1.03
N MET A 189 10.40 6.85 0.75
CA MET A 189 9.81 8.09 0.23
C MET A 189 9.93 9.25 1.24
N ASP A 190 9.58 8.99 2.51
CA ASP A 190 9.70 10.00 3.57
C ASP A 190 11.16 10.36 3.85
N PHE A 191 12.09 9.40 3.80
CA PHE A 191 13.52 9.63 3.97
C PHE A 191 14.02 10.64 2.93
N ASN A 192 13.89 10.32 1.64
CA ASN A 192 14.40 11.17 0.57
C ASN A 192 13.71 12.54 0.51
N ARG A 193 12.44 12.64 0.94
CA ARG A 193 11.75 13.92 1.07
C ARG A 193 12.37 14.83 2.14
N ARG A 194 12.74 14.26 3.29
CA ARG A 194 13.17 15.02 4.49
C ARG A 194 14.67 15.19 4.60
N SER A 195 15.44 14.23 4.12
CA SER A 195 16.88 14.17 4.33
C SER A 195 17.54 13.41 3.18
N ASN A 196 18.48 14.07 2.49
CA ASN A 196 19.45 13.39 1.63
C ASN A 196 20.82 13.33 2.31
N ASN A 197 20.84 13.32 3.65
CA ASN A 197 22.07 13.19 4.41
C ASN A 197 22.51 11.72 4.43
N MET A 198 23.73 11.47 3.97
CA MET A 198 24.36 10.14 3.95
C MET A 198 24.40 9.49 5.33
N ASN A 199 24.65 10.26 6.40
CA ASN A 199 24.66 9.73 7.76
C ASN A 199 23.28 9.24 8.19
N THR A 200 22.22 9.98 7.84
CA THR A 200 20.84 9.56 8.11
C THR A 200 20.47 8.31 7.30
N LEU A 201 20.89 8.23 6.03
CA LEU A 201 20.68 7.04 5.21
C LEU A 201 21.39 5.82 5.80
N ARG A 202 22.66 6.00 6.22
CA ARG A 202 23.43 4.96 6.90
C ARG A 202 22.75 4.53 8.18
N LEU A 203 22.38 5.46 9.06
CA LEU A 203 21.65 5.17 10.29
C LEU A 203 20.37 4.38 10.02
N HIS A 204 19.72 4.61 8.88
CA HIS A 204 18.53 3.89 8.50
C HIS A 204 18.82 2.45 8.05
N PHE A 205 19.78 2.24 7.14
CA PHE A 205 20.09 0.93 6.57
C PHE A 205 20.96 0.07 7.49
N TYR A 206 21.97 0.67 8.11
CA TYR A 206 23.00 -0.01 8.87
C TYR A 206 23.09 0.53 10.31
N PRO A 207 22.11 0.20 11.18
CA PRO A 207 22.15 0.55 12.60
C PRO A 207 23.38 -0.04 13.28
N THR A 208 24.07 0.71 14.14
CA THR A 208 24.95 0.12 15.16
C THR A 208 24.37 0.30 16.56
N PRO A 209 24.81 -0.49 17.56
CA PRO A 209 24.45 -0.25 18.96
C PRO A 209 24.91 1.13 19.46
N GLU A 210 26.09 1.58 19.02
CA GLU A 210 26.69 2.88 19.38
C GLU A 210 25.83 4.07 18.92
N ASP A 211 25.23 3.97 17.73
CA ASP A 211 24.36 5.01 17.17
C ASP A 211 23.17 5.35 18.07
N ASN A 212 22.69 4.39 18.86
CA ASN A 212 21.59 4.62 19.78
C ASN A 212 22.06 5.32 21.06
N ASN A 213 23.23 4.97 21.56
CA ASN A 213 23.78 5.52 22.80
C ASN A 213 24.16 7.00 22.65
N ASN A 214 24.52 7.41 21.43
CA ASN A 214 24.83 8.80 21.11
C ASN A 214 23.59 9.69 20.89
N GLY A 215 22.39 9.11 20.88
CA GLY A 215 21.15 9.85 20.62
C GLY A 215 20.95 10.26 19.16
N ASP A 216 21.76 9.75 18.22
CA ASP A 216 21.76 10.13 16.80
C ASP A 216 20.48 9.70 16.04
N ARG A 217 19.63 8.88 16.67
CA ARG A 217 18.45 8.25 16.07
C ARG A 217 17.16 8.97 16.44
N VAL A 218 17.12 10.27 16.16
CA VAL A 218 15.94 11.10 16.37
C VAL A 218 15.01 11.03 15.15
N GLY A 219 13.75 10.65 15.36
CA GLY A 219 12.71 10.62 14.31
C GLY A 219 11.99 9.28 14.18
N LYS A 220 10.73 9.33 13.74
CA LYS A 220 9.78 8.18 13.68
C LYS A 220 10.37 6.93 13.00
N TYR A 221 11.22 7.12 12.00
CA TYR A 221 11.78 6.03 11.18
C TYR A 221 13.26 5.76 11.44
N LEU A 222 13.91 6.40 12.42
CA LEU A 222 15.28 6.08 12.83
C LEU A 222 15.29 5.34 14.16
N ARG A 223 14.27 5.57 15.01
CA ARG A 223 14.06 4.80 16.22
C ARG A 223 13.86 3.32 15.90
N LEU A 224 14.55 2.48 16.66
CA LEU A 224 14.27 1.05 16.77
C LEU A 224 13.53 0.80 18.08
N ASP A 225 12.84 -0.32 18.15
CA ASP A 225 12.37 -0.84 19.44
C ASP A 225 13.60 -1.04 20.35
N SER A 226 13.52 -0.54 21.58
CA SER A 226 14.60 -0.64 22.56
C SER A 226 14.99 -2.10 22.83
N LYS A 227 14.07 -3.05 22.63
CA LYS A 227 14.36 -4.48 22.72
C LYS A 227 15.44 -4.94 21.75
N TRP A 228 15.57 -4.36 20.55
CA TRP A 228 16.66 -4.69 19.61
C TRP A 228 18.06 -4.26 20.06
N LEU A 229 18.12 -3.53 21.18
CA LEU A 229 19.35 -2.98 21.72
C LEU A 229 19.65 -3.50 23.12
N SER A 230 18.63 -3.94 23.87
CA SER A 230 18.77 -4.45 25.23
C SER A 230 18.49 -5.94 25.39
N ILE A 231 17.71 -6.57 24.49
CA ILE A 231 17.26 -7.97 24.63
C ILE A 231 17.60 -8.81 23.40
N TRP A 232 17.42 -8.26 22.20
CA TRP A 232 17.69 -8.90 20.92
C TRP A 232 18.94 -8.29 20.29
N SER A 233 19.53 -9.02 19.33
CA SER A 233 20.65 -8.55 18.53
C SER A 233 20.18 -8.04 17.17
N LEU A 234 20.82 -6.98 16.67
CA LEU A 234 20.57 -6.50 15.31
C LEU A 234 20.91 -7.60 14.28
N PRO A 235 20.07 -7.81 13.24
CA PRO A 235 20.36 -8.77 12.20
C PRO A 235 21.70 -8.49 11.53
N GLN A 236 22.53 -9.52 11.42
CA GLN A 236 23.83 -9.44 10.75
C GLN A 236 23.68 -9.61 9.24
N LEU A 237 24.52 -8.91 8.51
CA LEU A 237 24.74 -9.11 7.08
C LEU A 237 25.79 -10.21 6.91
N GLU A 238 25.58 -11.11 5.95
CA GLU A 238 26.57 -12.12 5.54
C GLU A 238 27.83 -11.45 4.99
N SER A 239 27.66 -10.33 4.31
CA SER A 239 28.74 -9.48 3.79
C SER A 239 28.61 -8.07 4.37
N PRO A 240 29.41 -7.71 5.39
CA PRO A 240 29.39 -6.36 5.95
C PRO A 240 29.64 -5.30 4.88
N ARG A 241 28.84 -4.23 4.92
CA ARG A 241 29.09 -3.07 4.05
C ARG A 241 30.22 -2.25 4.62
N VAL A 242 31.10 -1.71 3.79
CA VAL A 242 32.10 -0.72 4.21
C VAL A 242 31.68 0.65 3.69
N LEU A 243 31.57 1.62 4.60
CA LEU A 243 31.27 3.02 4.29
C LEU A 243 32.42 3.90 4.80
N GLY A 244 33.26 4.36 3.87
CA GLY A 244 34.54 5.00 4.22
C GLY A 244 35.45 4.01 4.95
N SER A 245 35.86 4.34 6.18
CA SER A 245 36.66 3.47 7.04
C SER A 245 35.85 2.62 8.02
N LYS A 246 34.51 2.77 8.04
CA LYS A 246 33.65 2.10 9.04
C LYS A 246 32.96 0.86 8.45
N PRO A 247 33.19 -0.34 9.01
CA PRO A 247 32.39 -1.50 8.67
C PRO A 247 30.99 -1.37 9.29
N CYS A 248 29.99 -1.79 8.52
CA CYS A 248 28.58 -1.77 8.83
C CYS A 248 28.07 -3.23 8.71
N PRO A 249 28.22 -4.05 9.77
CA PRO A 249 27.94 -5.49 9.72
C PRO A 249 26.46 -5.83 9.88
N THR A 250 25.61 -4.85 10.19
CA THR A 250 24.24 -5.03 10.62
C THR A 250 23.26 -4.40 9.63
N ARG A 251 22.06 -4.96 9.55
CA ARG A 251 20.94 -4.37 8.81
C ARG A 251 19.78 -4.01 9.74
N ARG A 252 18.95 -3.07 9.30
CA ARG A 252 17.76 -2.68 10.06
C ARG A 252 16.76 -3.84 10.20
N PRO A 253 16.30 -4.16 11.42
CA PRO A 253 15.28 -5.19 11.64
C PRO A 253 13.99 -4.90 10.87
N GLY A 254 13.51 -5.91 10.13
CA GLY A 254 12.24 -5.86 9.40
C GLY A 254 12.18 -4.96 8.16
N PHE A 255 13.24 -4.19 7.87
CA PHE A 255 13.28 -3.27 6.73
C PHE A 255 13.89 -3.95 5.50
N LEU A 256 13.18 -3.88 4.37
CA LEU A 256 13.53 -4.58 3.13
C LEU A 256 13.85 -6.07 3.37
N ALA A 257 13.15 -6.68 4.33
CA ALA A 257 13.50 -7.98 4.90
C ALA A 257 13.50 -9.11 3.86
N ARG A 258 12.74 -8.94 2.76
CA ARG A 258 12.66 -9.89 1.66
C ARG A 258 13.79 -9.74 0.64
N LEU A 259 14.66 -8.75 0.76
CA LEU A 259 15.83 -8.56 -0.12
C LEU A 259 17.05 -9.29 0.45
N SER A 260 17.83 -9.91 -0.44
CA SER A 260 19.16 -10.42 -0.08
C SER A 260 20.13 -9.27 0.23
N ASP A 261 21.27 -9.58 0.84
CA ASP A 261 22.22 -8.54 1.27
C ASP A 261 22.79 -7.73 0.10
N ILE A 262 23.12 -8.41 -1.01
CA ILE A 262 23.55 -7.74 -2.25
C ILE A 262 22.49 -6.76 -2.74
N GLU A 263 21.21 -7.15 -2.68
CA GLU A 263 20.09 -6.32 -3.12
C GLU A 263 19.82 -5.16 -2.16
N TYR A 264 20.00 -5.40 -0.87
CA TYR A 264 19.90 -4.41 0.18
C TYR A 264 20.96 -3.30 0.01
N HIS A 265 22.21 -3.70 -0.26
CA HIS A 265 23.30 -2.78 -0.57
C HIS A 265 23.03 -1.99 -1.85
N ALA A 266 22.55 -2.64 -2.91
CA ALA A 266 22.21 -1.96 -4.15
C ALA A 266 21.12 -0.90 -3.95
N CYS A 267 20.11 -1.18 -3.12
CA CYS A 267 19.08 -0.18 -2.80
C CYS A 267 19.67 1.03 -2.05
N PHE A 268 20.58 0.78 -1.11
CA PHE A 268 21.31 1.85 -0.42
C PHE A 268 22.11 2.71 -1.41
N ASP A 269 22.89 2.09 -2.30
CA ASP A 269 23.74 2.78 -3.28
C ASP A 269 22.91 3.61 -4.26
N SER A 270 21.80 3.04 -4.75
CA SER A 270 20.88 3.77 -5.62
C SER A 270 20.26 4.98 -4.91
N LEU A 271 19.87 4.86 -3.65
CA LEU A 271 19.31 5.98 -2.88
C LEU A 271 20.37 7.05 -2.59
N ALA A 272 21.58 6.63 -2.22
CA ALA A 272 22.73 7.50 -2.01
C ALA A 272 23.08 8.31 -3.27
N GLY A 273 23.03 7.68 -4.45
CA GLY A 273 23.28 8.33 -5.74
C GLY A 273 22.11 9.16 -6.29
N SER A 274 20.90 9.02 -5.75
CA SER A 274 19.68 9.65 -6.26
C SER A 274 19.25 10.90 -5.49
N SER A 275 20.21 11.70 -5.00
CA SER A 275 19.96 12.86 -4.12
C SER A 275 19.17 14.02 -4.77
N THR A 276 18.92 13.98 -6.08
CA THR A 276 18.17 15.02 -6.81
C THR A 276 16.71 14.65 -7.06
N LEU A 277 16.36 13.37 -6.93
CA LEU A 277 15.02 12.87 -7.22
C LEU A 277 14.17 12.94 -5.96
N LYS A 278 13.13 13.78 -5.95
CA LYS A 278 12.17 13.89 -4.84
C LYS A 278 10.97 12.98 -5.07
N PHE A 279 10.55 12.23 -4.06
CA PHE A 279 9.36 11.37 -4.10
C PHE A 279 8.08 12.15 -3.76
N PRO A 280 7.11 12.28 -4.67
CA PRO A 280 5.75 12.63 -4.29
C PRO A 280 5.07 11.41 -3.65
N THR A 281 4.54 11.58 -2.45
CA THR A 281 3.66 10.60 -1.80
C THR A 281 2.24 10.72 -2.33
N TRP A 282 1.38 9.72 -2.08
CA TRP A 282 -0.05 9.82 -2.37
C TRP A 282 -0.67 11.08 -1.75
N LYS A 283 -0.29 11.38 -0.50
CA LYS A 283 -0.72 12.60 0.20
C LYS A 283 -0.33 13.87 -0.55
N ASP A 284 0.87 13.92 -1.14
CA ASP A 284 1.32 15.08 -1.92
C ASP A 284 0.47 15.25 -3.18
N PHE A 285 0.07 14.17 -3.86
CA PHE A 285 -0.87 14.24 -4.99
C PHE A 285 -2.22 14.80 -4.55
N LEU A 286 -2.77 14.33 -3.42
CA LEU A 286 -4.05 14.83 -2.90
C LEU A 286 -3.97 16.31 -2.51
N GLN A 287 -2.88 16.71 -1.85
CA GLN A 287 -2.67 18.10 -1.46
C GLN A 287 -2.55 19.01 -2.68
N LEU A 288 -1.80 18.57 -3.69
CA LEU A 288 -1.64 19.29 -4.94
C LEU A 288 -2.96 19.43 -5.71
N CYS A 289 -3.80 18.39 -5.69
CA CYS A 289 -5.15 18.48 -6.24
C CYS A 289 -5.99 19.51 -5.50
N LYS A 290 -6.02 19.45 -4.18
CA LYS A 290 -6.83 20.33 -3.33
C LYS A 290 -6.41 21.79 -3.45
N ASP A 291 -5.11 22.07 -3.36
CA ASP A 291 -4.59 23.43 -3.21
C ASP A 291 -4.34 24.12 -4.55
N VAL A 292 -4.11 23.35 -5.62
CA VAL A 292 -3.75 23.90 -6.93
C VAL A 292 -4.78 23.51 -7.98
N ALA A 293 -4.97 22.21 -8.24
CA ALA A 293 -5.77 21.78 -9.38
C ALA A 293 -7.24 22.23 -9.31
N HIS A 294 -7.89 22.06 -8.16
CA HIS A 294 -9.28 22.49 -7.96
C HIS A 294 -9.45 24.01 -8.09
N PRO A 295 -8.65 24.85 -7.40
CA PRO A 295 -8.68 26.30 -7.61
C PRO A 295 -8.43 26.70 -9.06
N THR A 296 -7.42 26.12 -9.72
CA THR A 296 -7.12 26.41 -11.13
C THR A 296 -8.29 26.07 -12.04
N LYS A 297 -8.92 24.90 -11.85
CA LYS A 297 -10.13 24.52 -12.60
C LYS A 297 -11.24 25.56 -12.43
N LYS A 298 -11.52 25.99 -11.20
CA LYS A 298 -12.56 27.01 -10.92
C LYS A 298 -12.24 28.33 -11.62
N VAL A 299 -11.01 28.81 -11.51
CA VAL A 299 -10.57 30.05 -12.18
C VAL A 299 -10.75 29.93 -13.69
N LEU A 300 -10.29 28.84 -14.30
CA LEU A 300 -10.43 28.63 -15.75
C LEU A 300 -11.89 28.53 -16.19
N GLN A 301 -12.75 27.85 -15.41
CA GLN A 301 -14.19 27.80 -15.68
C GLN A 301 -14.81 29.19 -15.63
N HIS A 302 -14.45 30.00 -14.65
CA HIS A 302 -14.90 31.40 -14.59
C HIS A 302 -14.36 32.21 -15.76
N THR A 303 -13.08 32.10 -16.11
CA THR A 303 -12.51 32.81 -17.26
C THR A 303 -13.25 32.46 -18.54
N VAL A 304 -13.47 31.16 -18.81
CA VAL A 304 -14.22 30.69 -19.98
C VAL A 304 -15.64 31.21 -19.99
N TRP A 305 -16.33 31.21 -18.83
CA TRP A 305 -17.67 31.77 -18.72
C TRP A 305 -17.69 33.26 -19.08
N TRP A 306 -16.76 34.06 -18.53
CA TRP A 306 -16.66 35.49 -18.81
C TRP A 306 -16.23 35.81 -20.25
N THR A 307 -15.39 34.99 -20.87
CA THR A 307 -14.94 35.21 -22.25
C THR A 307 -15.92 34.68 -23.29
N ASN A 308 -16.71 33.65 -22.98
CA ASN A 308 -17.75 33.14 -23.87
C ASN A 308 -19.00 34.04 -23.89
N ILE A 309 -19.31 34.76 -22.81
CA ILE A 309 -20.41 35.74 -22.77
C ILE A 309 -20.21 36.89 -23.77
N ARG A 310 -19.01 37.09 -24.32
CA ARG A 310 -18.73 38.13 -25.34
C ARG A 310 -18.88 37.63 -26.79
N ARG A 311 -19.42 36.43 -27.02
CA ARG A 311 -19.60 35.86 -28.37
C ARG A 311 -21.06 35.68 -28.81
N GLU A 312 -22.01 36.20 -28.04
CA GLU A 312 -23.41 36.42 -28.45
C GLU A 312 -23.67 37.93 -28.50
#